data_AF-A0A3F3AHE2-F1
#
_entry.id   AF-A0A3F3AHE2-F1
#
_cell.length_a   1.000
_cell.length_b   1.000
_cell.length_c   1.000
_cell.angle_alpha   90.00
_cell.angle_beta   90.00
_cell.angle_gamma   90.00
#
_symmetry.space_group_name_H-M   'P 1'
#
loop_
_entity.id
_entity.type
_entity.pdbx_description
1 polymer ?
#
loop_
_entity_poly.entity_id
_entity_poly.type
_entity_poly.pdbx_seq_one_letter_code
_entity_poly.pdbx_strand_id
1 'polypeptide(L)'
;MHLMILDKEETLPEELLKLQEEFKEVKEAIINGDKENTTEEILDLIQVSVGMLYTKVKTEGIDLEKELNRHNRKLLKRGWKPKGNIYLKLIKSS
;
A
#
# COMPACT_ATOMS: atom_id res chain seq x y z
N MET A 1 -3.15 -10.03 -12.68
CA MET A 1 -3.07 -10.22 -11.22
C MET A 1 -3.84 -9.10 -10.55
N HIS A 2 -4.44 -9.36 -9.39
CA HIS A 2 -5.12 -8.34 -8.57
C HIS A 2 -4.80 -8.59 -7.10
N LEU A 3 -4.83 -7.53 -6.30
CA LEU A 3 -4.79 -7.59 -4.85
C LEU A 3 -6.20 -7.28 -4.33
N MET A 4 -6.67 -8.03 -3.35
CA MET A 4 -8.04 -7.88 -2.86
C MET A 4 -8.18 -6.64 -1.97
N ILE A 5 -9.32 -5.98 -2.05
CA ILE A 5 -9.75 -5.04 -1.01
C ILE A 5 -10.47 -5.88 0.02
N LEU A 6 -9.94 -5.91 1.24
CA LEU A 6 -10.54 -6.70 2.32
C LEU A 6 -11.78 -5.96 2.85
N ASP A 7 -12.85 -6.72 3.07
CA ASP A 7 -14.03 -6.21 3.75
C ASP A 7 -13.76 -6.17 5.26
N LYS A 8 -13.43 -4.98 5.75
CA LYS A 8 -13.03 -4.75 7.13
C LYS A 8 -13.59 -3.42 7.64
N GLU A 9 -13.85 -3.35 8.94
CA GLU A 9 -14.40 -2.16 9.61
C GLU A 9 -13.32 -1.28 10.28
N GLU A 10 -12.04 -1.61 10.07
CA GLU A 10 -10.92 -0.90 10.69
C GLU A 10 -10.86 0.59 10.32
N THR A 11 -10.48 1.40 11.30
CA THR A 11 -10.21 2.82 11.18
C THR A 11 -8.73 3.07 10.85
N LEU A 12 -8.39 4.25 10.31
CA LEU A 12 -6.99 4.61 10.02
C LEU A 12 -6.02 4.43 11.21
N PRO A 13 -6.38 4.76 12.47
CA PRO A 13 -5.52 4.46 13.63
C PRO A 13 -5.28 2.97 13.85
N GLU A 14 -6.27 2.11 13.63
CA GLU A 14 -6.11 0.65 13.75
C GLU A 14 -5.25 0.09 12.62
N GLU A 15 -5.47 0.58 11.39
CA GLU A 15 -4.64 0.22 10.24
C GLU A 15 -3.18 0.68 10.40
N LEU A 16 -2.94 1.80 11.10
CA LEU A 16 -1.59 2.25 11.44
C LEU A 16 -0.87 1.27 12.38
N LEU A 17 -1.57 0.68 13.35
CA LEU A 17 -0.99 -0.34 14.23
C LEU A 17 -0.59 -1.57 13.41
N LYS A 18 -1.44 -2.00 12.47
CA LYS A 18 -1.09 -3.07 11.52
C LYS A 18 0.09 -2.70 10.63
N LEU A 19 0.12 -1.50 10.08
CA LEU A 19 1.25 -1.05 9.27
C LEU A 19 2.59 -1.11 10.03
N GLN A 20 2.57 -0.85 11.34
CA GLN A 20 3.76 -0.95 12.20
C GLN A 20 4.18 -2.41 12.46
N GLU A 21 3.23 -3.32 12.57
CA GLU A 21 3.44 -4.78 12.68
C GLU A 21 4.10 -5.31 11.40
N GLU A 22 3.47 -5.11 10.25
CA GLU A 22 3.98 -5.55 8.94
C GLU A 22 5.38 -4.97 8.64
N PHE A 23 5.59 -3.70 8.98
CA PHE A 23 6.91 -3.08 8.78
C PHE A 23 8.00 -3.74 9.64
N LYS A 24 7.65 -4.17 10.87
CA LYS A 24 8.57 -4.90 11.74
C LYS A 24 8.88 -6.27 11.16
N GLU A 25 7.89 -6.97 10.64
CA GLU A 25 8.04 -8.30 10.02
C GLU A 25 8.90 -8.23 8.76
N VAL A 26 8.65 -7.27 7.85
CA VAL A 26 9.54 -7.00 6.70
C VAL A 26 10.97 -6.77 7.15
N LYS A 27 11.19 -5.95 8.18
CA LYS A 27 12.52 -5.63 8.70
C LYS A 27 13.21 -6.90 9.22
N GLU A 28 12.50 -7.72 9.98
CA GLU A 28 13.03 -8.96 10.58
C GLU A 28 13.35 -10.00 9.49
N ALA A 29 12.47 -10.19 8.50
CA ALA A 29 12.70 -11.08 7.38
C ALA A 29 13.97 -10.71 6.58
N ILE A 30 14.16 -9.41 6.30
CA ILE A 30 15.37 -8.90 5.62
C ILE A 30 16.62 -9.15 6.45
N ILE A 31 16.59 -8.84 7.76
CA ILE A 31 17.75 -9.01 8.65
C ILE A 31 18.14 -10.49 8.77
N ASN A 32 17.15 -11.38 8.84
CA ASN A 32 17.36 -12.82 8.98
C ASN A 32 17.73 -13.51 7.64
N GLY A 33 17.67 -12.79 6.51
CA GLY A 33 17.95 -13.34 5.19
C GLY A 33 16.90 -14.34 4.70
N ASP A 34 15.70 -14.31 5.28
CA ASP A 34 14.60 -15.19 4.96
C ASP A 34 13.88 -14.69 3.70
N LYS A 35 14.28 -15.21 2.54
CA LYS A 35 13.81 -14.72 1.24
C LYS A 35 12.34 -15.03 0.98
N GLU A 36 11.86 -16.18 1.43
CA GLU A 36 10.46 -16.57 1.23
C GLU A 36 9.57 -15.70 2.12
N ASN A 37 9.92 -15.56 3.40
CA ASN A 37 9.19 -14.69 4.32
C ASN A 37 9.24 -13.23 3.86
N THR A 38 10.40 -12.73 3.39
CA THR A 38 10.53 -11.33 2.94
C THR A 38 9.52 -10.94 1.85
N THR A 39 9.19 -11.86 0.94
CA THR A 39 8.23 -11.56 -0.13
C THR A 39 6.81 -11.47 0.40
N GLU A 40 6.43 -12.38 1.31
CA GLU A 40 5.14 -12.39 2.00
C GLU A 40 4.94 -11.11 2.80
N GLU A 41 5.88 -10.77 3.69
CA GLU A 41 5.78 -9.57 4.53
C GLU A 41 5.72 -8.27 3.70
N ILE A 42 6.41 -8.22 2.54
CA ILE A 42 6.30 -7.07 1.63
C ILE A 42 4.90 -6.97 1.04
N LEU A 43 4.28 -8.10 0.69
CA LEU A 43 2.91 -8.12 0.17
C LEU A 43 1.90 -7.73 1.25
N ASP A 44 2.10 -8.14 2.50
CA ASP A 44 1.22 -7.78 3.62
C ASP A 44 1.34 -6.28 3.97
N LEU A 45 2.55 -5.72 3.95
CA LEU A 45 2.75 -4.27 4.07
C LEU A 45 2.05 -3.49 2.94
N ILE A 46 2.08 -4.01 1.70
CA ILE A 46 1.33 -3.44 0.58
C ILE A 46 -0.19 -3.58 0.80
N GLN A 47 -0.65 -4.73 1.29
CA GLN A 47 -2.07 -5.01 1.57
C GLN A 47 -2.64 -4.04 2.61
N VAL A 48 -1.91 -3.77 3.68
CA VAL A 48 -2.30 -2.75 4.68
C VAL A 48 -2.29 -1.35 4.06
N SER A 49 -1.23 -1.00 3.32
CA SER A 49 -1.13 0.32 2.67
C SER A 49 -2.26 0.60 1.69
N VAL A 50 -2.67 -0.41 0.90
CA VAL A 50 -3.81 -0.32 -0.01
C VAL A 50 -5.13 -0.24 0.76
N GLY A 51 -5.26 -0.99 1.87
CA GLY A 51 -6.39 -0.87 2.80
C GLY A 51 -6.57 0.55 3.30
N MET A 52 -5.49 1.19 3.76
CA MET A 52 -5.52 2.59 4.23
C MET A 52 -5.94 3.57 3.13
N LEU A 53 -5.49 3.37 1.88
CA LEU A 53 -5.94 4.19 0.75
C LEU A 53 -7.44 4.01 0.50
N TYR A 54 -7.94 2.78 0.59
CA TYR A 54 -9.38 2.50 0.48
C TYR A 54 -10.17 3.17 1.61
N THR A 55 -9.69 3.10 2.85
CA THR A 55 -10.29 3.78 4.01
C THR A 55 -10.37 5.29 3.75
N LYS A 56 -9.30 5.93 3.29
CA LYS A 56 -9.33 7.37 2.94
C LYS A 56 -10.31 7.69 1.81
N VAL A 57 -10.43 6.84 0.80
CA VAL A 57 -11.44 7.02 -0.26
C VAL A 57 -12.85 6.93 0.32
N LYS A 58 -13.10 5.96 1.21
CA LYS A 58 -14.40 5.72 1.85
C LYS A 58 -14.79 6.83 2.83
N THR A 59 -13.86 7.31 3.66
CA THR A 59 -14.16 8.23 4.77
C THR A 59 -13.94 9.70 4.43
N GLU A 60 -12.96 10.01 3.58
CA GLU A 60 -12.60 11.39 3.21
C GLU A 60 -12.96 11.74 1.75
N GLY A 61 -13.40 10.76 0.94
CA GLY A 61 -13.77 10.98 -0.45
C GLY A 61 -12.60 11.39 -1.35
N ILE A 62 -11.38 10.96 -1.02
CA ILE A 62 -10.20 11.34 -1.80
C ILE A 62 -10.28 10.80 -3.24
N ASP A 63 -9.77 11.59 -4.18
CA ASP A 63 -9.54 11.15 -5.56
C ASP A 63 -8.18 10.47 -5.65
N LEU A 64 -8.19 9.14 -5.65
CA LEU A 64 -6.98 8.33 -5.67
C LEU A 64 -6.14 8.57 -6.93
N GLU A 65 -6.77 8.77 -8.09
CA GLU A 65 -6.05 9.02 -9.35
C GLU A 65 -5.32 10.36 -9.29
N LYS A 66 -5.98 11.39 -8.77
CA LYS A 66 -5.37 12.71 -8.55
C LYS A 66 -4.20 12.65 -7.58
N GLU A 67 -4.33 11.93 -6.48
CA GLU A 67 -3.24 11.79 -5.49
C GLU A 67 -2.05 10.98 -6.03
N LEU A 68 -2.28 9.92 -6.80
CA LEU A 68 -1.22 9.19 -7.50
C LEU A 68 -0.48 10.08 -8.50
N ASN A 69 -1.22 10.86 -9.30
CA ASN A 69 -0.63 11.81 -10.24
C ASN A 69 0.22 12.87 -9.53
N ARG A 70 -0.26 13.38 -8.39
CA ARG A 70 0.48 14.33 -7.56
C ARG A 70 1.75 13.70 -7.00
N HIS A 71 1.68 12.45 -6.51
CA HIS A 71 2.83 11.70 -6.02
C HIS A 71 3.89 11.48 -7.12
N ASN A 72 3.48 11.01 -8.30
CA ASN A 72 4.38 10.78 -9.43
C ASN A 72 5.07 12.07 -9.88
N ARG A 73 4.35 13.18 -10.00
CA ARG A 73 4.95 14.50 -10.30
C ARG A 73 5.99 14.91 -9.26
N LYS A 74 5.76 14.62 -7.97
CA LYS A 74 6.73 14.89 -6.89
C LYS A 74 8.00 14.04 -7.06
N LEU A 75 7.88 12.77 -7.44
CA LEU A 75 9.04 11.92 -7.72
C LEU A 75 9.85 12.41 -8.92
N LEU A 76 9.18 12.77 -10.03
CA LEU A 76 9.85 13.32 -11.22
C LEU A 76 10.61 14.62 -10.89
N LYS A 77 10.01 15.52 -10.08
CA LYS A 77 10.68 16.74 -9.59
C LYS A 77 11.92 16.46 -8.73
N ARG A 78 11.99 15.30 -8.08
CA ARG A 78 13.14 14.85 -7.29
C ARG A 78 14.21 14.14 -8.14
N GLY A 79 14.04 14.09 -9.46
CA GLY A 79 14.99 13.49 -10.39
C GLY A 79 14.85 11.98 -10.59
N TRP A 80 13.81 11.36 -10.00
CA TRP A 80 13.54 9.95 -10.25
C TRP A 80 13.11 9.73 -11.70
N LYS A 81 13.63 8.66 -12.31
CA LYS A 81 13.26 8.23 -13.67
C LYS A 81 12.42 6.96 -13.59
N PRO A 82 11.24 6.91 -14.24
CA PRO A 82 10.43 5.70 -14.25
C PRO A 82 11.14 4.59 -15.04
N LYS A 83 11.14 3.37 -14.49
CA LYS A 83 11.61 2.15 -15.16
C LYS A 83 10.44 1.26 -15.62
N GLY A 84 9.26 1.44 -15.04
CA GLY A 84 8.05 0.68 -15.31
C GLY A 84 6.86 1.28 -14.55
N ASN A 85 5.67 0.71 -14.76
CA ASN A 85 4.43 1.22 -14.19
C ASN A 85 3.67 0.10 -13.45
N ILE A 86 3.10 0.45 -12.30
CA ILE A 86 2.07 -0.32 -11.61
C ILE A 86 0.78 0.47 -11.72
N TYR A 87 -0.29 -0.17 -12.17
CA TYR A 87 -1.61 0.46 -12.27
C TYR A 87 -2.43 0.05 -11.05
N LEU A 88 -2.68 1.01 -10.16
CA LEU A 88 -3.57 0.83 -9.02
C LEU A 88 -4.96 1.38 -9.37
N LYS A 89 -5.99 0.54 -9.27
CA LYS A 89 -7.39 0.95 -9.43
C LYS A 89 -8.24 0.24 -8.40
N LEU A 90 -9.04 0.99 -7.65
CA LEU A 90 -10.05 0.41 -6.75
C LEU A 90 -11.26 0.03 -7.60
N ILE A 91 -11.54 -1.25 -7.69
CA ILE A 91 -12.70 -1.81 -8.38
C ILE A 91 -13.56 -2.46 -7.32
N LYS A 92 -14.78 -1.96 -7.12
CA LYS A 92 -15.73 -2.58 -6.19
C LYS A 92 -16.19 -3.92 -6.79
N SER A 93 -16.11 -4.97 -6.00
CA SER A 93 -16.79 -6.23 -6.33
C SER A 93 -18.31 -5.98 -6.24
N SER A 94 -19.01 -6.35 -7.31
CA SER A 94 -20.47 -6.36 -7.41
C SER A 94 -21.10 -7.49 -6.60
#